data_AF-A0A528FK74-F1
#
_entry.id   AF-A0A528FK74-F1
#
_cell.length_a   1.000
_cell.length_b   1.000
_cell.length_c   1.000
_cell.angle_alpha   90.00
_cell.angle_beta   90.00
_cell.angle_gamma   90.00
#
_symmetry.space_group_name_H-M   'P 1'
#
loop_
_entity.id
_entity.type
_entity.pdbx_description
1 polymer ?
#
loop_
_entity_poly.entity_id
_entity_poly.type
_entity_poly.pdbx_seq_one_letter_code
_entity_poly.pdbx_strand_id
1 'polypeptide(L)'
;HILNGGTGYISDAGMCGDYDSSLGMDKEEPLNRFLSKVPKGRFEAATGPATLCGVGVDISDRSGLTERIAPFRRGPRLEETAP
;
A
#
# COMPACT_ATOMS: atom_id res chain seq x y z
N HIS A 1 -3.39 -9.47 11.48
CA HIS A 1 -3.43 -10.76 12.23
C HIS A 1 -2.52 -10.63 13.45
N ILE A 2 -2.84 -11.23 14.59
CA ILE A 2 -1.98 -11.20 15.79
C ILE A 2 -1.36 -12.59 15.93
N LEU A 3 -0.03 -12.66 15.86
CA LEU A 3 0.73 -13.90 15.95
C LEU A 3 0.82 -14.41 17.38
N ASN A 4 1.20 -15.68 17.53
CA ASN A 4 1.62 -16.24 18.82
C ASN A 4 2.72 -15.35 19.42
N GLY A 5 2.56 -14.95 20.68
CA GLY A 5 3.46 -14.00 21.34
C GLY A 5 3.04 -12.52 21.24
N GLY A 6 1.91 -12.21 20.57
CA GLY A 6 1.28 -10.89 20.62
C GLY A 6 1.77 -9.88 19.57
N THR A 7 2.55 -10.32 18.58
CA THR A 7 3.03 -9.46 17.49
C THR A 7 1.94 -9.27 16.43
N GLY A 8 1.56 -8.01 16.17
CA GLY A 8 0.74 -7.64 15.02
C GLY A 8 1.47 -7.90 13.69
N TYR A 9 0.78 -8.53 12.74
CA TYR A 9 1.28 -8.89 11.43
C TYR A 9 0.33 -8.50 10.30
N ILE A 10 0.91 -7.92 9.26
CA ILE A 10 0.34 -7.72 7.93
C ILE A 10 1.47 -7.94 6.91
N SER A 11 1.17 -8.59 5.78
CA SER A 11 2.20 -8.89 4.78
C SER A 11 2.65 -7.65 4.01
N ASP A 12 1.71 -6.73 3.71
CA ASP A 12 1.95 -5.46 3.02
C ASP A 12 0.90 -4.44 3.47
N ALA A 13 1.31 -3.21 3.78
CA ALA A 13 0.40 -2.14 4.23
C ALA A 13 -0.31 -1.44 3.06
N GLY A 14 0.15 -1.67 1.83
CA GLY A 14 -0.24 -0.97 0.62
C GLY A 14 0.61 0.28 0.36
N MET A 15 0.34 0.91 -0.78
CA MET A 15 0.99 2.15 -1.22
C MET A 15 0.11 3.35 -0.88
N CYS A 16 0.74 4.48 -0.59
CA CYS A 16 0.06 5.79 -0.54
C CYS A 16 0.33 6.53 -1.85
N GLY A 17 -0.61 6.49 -2.79
CA GLY A 17 -0.41 7.06 -4.12
C GLY A 17 -1.54 6.74 -5.10
N ASP A 18 -1.38 7.15 -6.35
CA ASP A 18 -2.34 6.86 -7.39
C ASP A 18 -2.33 5.37 -7.73
N TYR A 19 -3.46 4.69 -7.55
CA TYR A 19 -3.61 3.26 -7.87
C TYR A 19 -3.93 3.00 -9.34
N ASP A 20 -4.16 4.04 -10.13
CA ASP A 20 -4.25 3.96 -11.58
C ASP A 20 -2.87 4.09 -12.23
N SER A 21 -1.95 3.26 -11.75
CA SER A 21 -0.52 3.35 -12.04
C SER A 21 0.10 1.94 -12.07
N SER A 22 1.39 1.85 -12.37
CA SER A 22 2.19 0.65 -12.14
C SER A 22 3.15 0.91 -10.99
N LEU A 23 2.79 0.44 -9.78
CA LEU A 23 3.54 0.69 -8.55
C LEU A 23 3.88 2.18 -8.32
N GLY A 24 2.92 3.06 -8.60
CA GLY A 24 3.07 4.52 -8.43
C GLY A 24 3.66 5.24 -9.64
N MET A 25 4.08 4.51 -10.68
CA MET A 25 4.59 5.10 -11.92
C MET A 25 3.50 5.21 -12.99
N ASP A 26 3.60 6.22 -13.85
CA ASP A 26 2.89 6.25 -15.12
C ASP A 26 3.09 4.92 -15.87
N LYS A 27 2.01 4.38 -16.45
CA LYS A 27 1.97 3.00 -16.94
C LYS A 27 2.79 2.80 -18.22
N GLU A 28 3.05 3.86 -18.99
CA GLU A 28 3.62 3.75 -20.32
C GLU A 28 5.05 3.20 -20.29
N GLU A 29 5.93 3.77 -19.47
CA GLU A 29 7.33 3.34 -19.43
C GLU A 29 7.52 1.92 -18.85
N PRO A 30 6.90 1.53 -17.71
CA PRO A 30 6.90 0.14 -17.23
C PRO A 30 6.40 -0.85 -18.30
N LEU A 31 5.26 -0.56 -18.94
CA LEU A 31 4.69 -1.43 -19.97
C LEU A 31 5.62 -1.58 -21.17
N ASN A 32 6.18 -0.47 -21.67
CA ASN A 32 7.13 -0.50 -22.78
C ASN A 32 8.37 -1.34 -22.47
N ARG A 33 8.92 -1.24 -21.25
CA ARG A 33 10.07 -2.06 -20.82
C ARG A 33 9.73 -3.54 -20.75
N PHE A 34 8.55 -3.90 -20.24
CA PHE A 34 8.13 -5.31 -20.18
C PHE A 34 7.95 -5.93 -21.57
N LEU A 35 7.36 -5.17 -22.51
CA LEU A 35 7.08 -5.66 -23.86
C LEU A 35 8.33 -5.69 -24.75
N SER A 36 9.06 -4.57 -24.80
CA SER A 36 10.17 -4.38 -25.76
C SER A 36 11.55 -4.71 -25.20
N LYS A 37 11.68 -4.80 -23.87
CA LYS A 37 12.97 -4.92 -23.15
C LYS A 37 13.94 -3.75 -23.41
N VAL A 38 13.46 -2.65 -23.98
CA VAL A 38 14.23 -1.44 -24.28
C VAL A 38 13.56 -0.24 -23.61
N PRO A 39 14.31 0.59 -22.84
CA PRO A 39 13.77 1.84 -22.31
C PRO A 39 13.39 2.81 -23.43
N LYS A 40 12.20 3.42 -23.35
CA LYS A 40 11.77 4.47 -24.29
C LYS A 40 11.75 5.85 -23.66
N GLY A 41 11.60 5.92 -22.34
CA GLY A 41 11.59 7.14 -21.56
C GLY A 41 12.10 6.93 -20.14
N ARG A 42 11.78 7.90 -19.28
CA ARG A 42 12.06 7.83 -17.85
C ARG A 42 10.81 7.30 -17.13
N PHE A 43 11.02 6.68 -15.97
CA PHE A 43 9.91 6.47 -15.06
C PHE A 43 9.47 7.83 -14.51
N GLU A 44 8.18 8.10 -14.63
CA GLU A 44 7.54 9.29 -14.09
C GLU A 44 6.47 8.85 -13.10
N ALA A 45 6.29 9.60 -12.00
CA ALA A 45 5.26 9.31 -11.02
C ALA A 45 3.87 9.57 -11.63
N ALA A 46 2.92 8.68 -11.37
CA ALA A 46 1.54 8.92 -11.75
C ALA A 46 0.98 10.12 -10.95
N THR A 47 0.21 10.99 -11.62
CA THR A 47 -0.28 12.25 -11.06
C THR A 47 -1.79 12.26 -10.81
N GLY A 48 -2.46 11.11 -10.91
CA GLY A 48 -3.87 10.99 -10.61
C GLY A 48 -4.17 10.99 -9.10
N PRO A 49 -5.44 10.78 -8.73
CA PRO A 49 -5.87 10.89 -7.34
C PRO A 49 -5.33 9.73 -6.49
N ALA A 50 -4.75 10.07 -5.35
CA ALA A 50 -4.14 9.08 -4.47
C ALA A 50 -5.15 8.34 -3.58
N THR A 51 -4.87 7.06 -3.32
CA THR A 51 -5.43 6.30 -2.20
C THR A 51 -4.38 6.19 -1.11
N LEU A 52 -4.76 6.47 0.13
CA LEU A 52 -3.95 6.27 1.32
C LEU A 52 -4.16 4.84 1.81
N CYS A 53 -3.08 4.10 2.05
CA CYS A 53 -3.10 2.78 2.67
C CYS A 53 -2.27 2.78 3.94
N GLY A 54 -2.60 1.90 4.88
CA GLY A 54 -1.88 1.77 6.14
C GLY A 54 -2.44 0.65 7.00
N VAL A 55 -2.01 0.66 8.26
CA VAL A 55 -2.44 -0.30 9.27
C VAL A 55 -2.75 0.44 10.56
N GLY A 56 -3.95 0.21 11.12
CA GLY A 56 -4.28 0.62 12.47
C GLY A 56 -3.92 -0.49 13.44
N VAL A 57 -3.28 -0.14 14.56
CA VAL A 57 -2.84 -1.09 15.58
C VAL A 57 -3.12 -0.53 16.96
N ASP A 58 -3.86 -1.28 17.77
CA ASP A 58 -4.03 -1.00 19.20
C ASP A 58 -2.96 -1.78 19.96
N ILE A 59 -2.18 -1.08 20.78
CA ILE A 59 -1.10 -1.66 21.59
C ILE A 59 -1.47 -1.51 23.07
N SER A 60 -1.32 -2.59 23.83
CA SER A 60 -1.52 -2.57 25.27
C SER A 60 -0.40 -1.79 25.97
N ASP A 61 -0.73 -0.70 26.66
CA ASP A 61 0.27 0.07 27.45
C ASP A 61 0.92 -0.77 28.57
N ARG A 62 0.24 -1.84 29.03
CA ARG A 62 0.73 -2.69 30.11
C ARG A 62 1.73 -3.74 29.63
N SER A 63 1.47 -4.39 28.50
CA SER A 63 2.27 -5.52 28.01
C SER A 63 3.15 -5.18 26.81
N GLY A 64 2.87 -4.07 26.13
CA GLY A 64 3.49 -3.72 24.84
C GLY A 64 3.03 -4.59 23.68
N LEU A 65 2.06 -5.49 23.88
CA LEU A 65 1.56 -6.42 22.87
C LEU A 65 0.40 -5.83 22.07
N THR A 66 0.22 -6.31 20.84
CA THR A 66 -0.89 -5.94 19.98
C THR A 66 -2.22 -6.52 20.49
N GLU A 67 -3.22 -5.66 20.68
CA GLU A 67 -4.59 -6.05 21.06
C GLU A 67 -5.54 -6.09 19.86
N ARG A 68 -5.35 -5.18 18.89
CA ARG A 68 -6.08 -5.16 17.62
C ARG A 68 -5.17 -4.73 16.48
N ILE A 69 -5.45 -5.24 15.29
CA ILE A 69 -4.76 -4.85 14.06
C ILE A 69 -5.71 -5.00 12.88
N ALA A 70 -5.82 -3.96 12.07
CA ALA A 70 -6.67 -3.95 10.89
C ALA A 70 -6.10 -3.03 9.79
N PRO A 71 -6.35 -3.33 8.51
CA PRO A 71 -5.93 -2.47 7.41
C PRO A 71 -6.67 -1.14 7.46
N PHE A 72 -6.06 -0.10 6.91
CA PHE A 72 -6.67 1.19 6.66
C PHE A 72 -6.53 1.53 5.18
N ARG A 73 -7.62 1.90 4.51
CA ARG A 73 -7.60 2.41 3.13
C ARG A 73 -8.62 3.52 2.97
N ARG A 74 -8.20 4.63 2.38
CA ARG A 74 -9.07 5.78 2.10
C ARG A 74 -8.69 6.46 0.81
N GLY A 75 -9.65 6.70 -0.07
CA GLY A 75 -9.42 7.30 -1.38
C GLY A 75 -10.19 6.60 -2.50
N PRO A 76 -10.05 7.08 -3.75
CA PRO A 76 -11.04 6.83 -4.80
C PRO A 76 -10.88 5.51 -5.56
N ARG A 77 -9.78 4.76 -5.36
CA ARG A 77 -9.44 3.62 -6.23
C ARG A 77 -9.52 2.25 -5.55
N LEU A 78 -9.56 2.19 -4.23
CA LEU A 78 -9.69 0.94 -3.47
C LEU A 78 -10.94 0.98 -2.59
N GLU A 79 -11.48 -0.19 -2.26
CA GLU A 79 -12.53 -0.31 -1.26
C GLU A 79 -12.03 0.25 0.08
N GLU A 80 -12.75 1.25 0.59
CA GLU A 80 -12.42 1.88 1.86
C GLU A 80 -12.48 0.87 3.01
N THR A 81 -11.57 1.02 3.96
CA THR A 81 -11.56 0.21 5.18
C THR A 81 -10.97 1.02 6.32
N ALA A 82 -11.54 0.85 7.51
CA ALA A 82 -11.10 1.49 8.73
C ALA A 82 -10.78 0.43 9.78
N PRO A 83 -9.77 0.67 10.64
CA PRO A 83 -9.37 -0.25 11.68
C PRO A 83 -10.36 -0.34 12.85
#